data_AF-A0A949J3Y1-F1
#
_entry.id   AF-A0A949J3Y1-F1
#
_cell.length_a   1.000
_cell.length_b   1.000
_cell.length_c   1.000
_cell.angle_alpha   90.00
_cell.angle_beta   90.00
_cell.angle_gamma   90.00
#
_symmetry.space_group_name_H-M   'P 1'
#
loop_
_entity.id
_entity.type
_entity.pdbx_description
1 polymer ?
#
loop_
_entity_poly.entity_id
_entity_poly.type
_entity_poly.pdbx_seq_one_letter_code
_entity_poly.pdbx_strand_id
1 'polypeptide(L)'
;MLKITGNDIFRAGEKIGWVEGSHVYAHDGKKLGYFSGNYIYGYDGRKIAYIEGDHLFSGGSGVKVPLEKISELIEGGILPEAGKCAIYVLLGD
;
A
#
# COMPACT_ATOMS: atom_id res chain seq x y z
N MET A 1 0.19 -3.03 13.14
CA MET A 1 1.46 -2.66 12.49
C MET A 1 1.76 -3.69 11.41
N LEU A 2 2.08 -3.23 10.21
CA LEU A 2 2.52 -4.05 9.10
C LEU A 2 4.06 -4.06 9.09
N LYS A 3 4.65 -5.17 8.69
CA LYS A 3 6.10 -5.31 8.55
C LYS A 3 6.43 -5.76 7.14
N ILE A 4 7.39 -5.12 6.51
CA ILE A 4 7.90 -5.49 5.20
C ILE A 4 9.29 -6.10 5.36
N THR A 5 9.45 -7.35 4.90
CA THR A 5 10.74 -8.05 4.89
C THR A 5 11.04 -8.48 3.46
N GLY A 6 12.03 -7.84 2.84
CA GLY A 6 12.23 -7.97 1.40
C GLY A 6 11.01 -7.47 0.64
N ASN A 7 10.36 -8.37 -0.10
CA ASN A 7 9.13 -8.09 -0.84
C ASN A 7 7.86 -8.50 -0.07
N ASP A 8 8.00 -9.27 1.01
CA ASP A 8 6.87 -9.87 1.72
C ASP A 8 6.32 -8.93 2.79
N ILE A 9 4.99 -8.92 2.91
CA ILE A 9 4.24 -8.07 3.84
C ILE A 9 3.61 -8.96 4.90
N PHE A 10 3.85 -8.62 6.17
CA PHE A 10 3.39 -9.35 7.33
C PHE A 10 2.50 -8.49 8.22
N ARG A 11 1.51 -9.11 8.85
CA ARG A 11 0.67 -8.52 9.91
C ARG A 11 0.67 -9.52 11.07
N ALA A 12 1.07 -9.08 12.26
CA ALA A 12 1.17 -9.93 13.46
C ALA A 12 1.96 -11.25 13.27
N GLY A 13 2.97 -11.25 12.39
CA GLY A 13 3.81 -12.42 12.09
C GLY A 13 3.30 -13.31 10.95
N GLU A 14 2.10 -13.07 10.44
CA GLU A 14 1.55 -13.80 9.30
C GLU A 14 1.77 -13.05 7.99
N LYS A 15 2.21 -13.75 6.94
CA LYS A 15 2.35 -13.16 5.61
C LYS A 15 0.95 -12.93 5.04
N ILE A 16 0.62 -11.66 4.79
CA ILE A 16 -0.68 -11.26 4.23
C ILE A 16 -0.60 -10.89 2.74
N GLY A 17 0.61 -10.68 2.22
CA GLY A 17 0.82 -10.30 0.83
C GLY A 17 2.28 -10.11 0.48
N TRP A 18 2.52 -9.62 -0.72
CA TRP A 18 3.84 -9.19 -1.17
C TRP A 18 3.72 -8.09 -2.22
N VAL A 19 4.84 -7.42 -2.46
CA VAL A 19 5.01 -6.46 -3.56
C VAL A 19 5.97 -7.02 -4.60
N GLU A 20 5.60 -6.91 -5.87
CA GLU A 20 6.50 -7.20 -6.99
C GLU A 20 6.54 -5.97 -7.91
N GLY A 21 7.69 -5.29 -7.94
CA GLY A 21 7.82 -4.01 -8.62
C GLY A 21 6.82 -2.99 -8.07
N SER A 22 5.85 -2.59 -8.89
CA SER A 22 4.78 -1.67 -8.48
C SER A 22 3.46 -2.33 -8.09
N HIS A 23 3.41 -3.67 -8.15
CA HIS A 23 2.19 -4.45 -7.99
C HIS A 23 2.09 -5.03 -6.59
N VAL A 24 0.87 -5.04 -6.03
CA VAL A 24 0.60 -5.58 -4.69
C VAL A 24 -0.32 -6.79 -4.83
N TYR A 25 0.04 -7.86 -4.13
CA TYR A 25 -0.65 -9.14 -4.15
C TYR A 25 -1.05 -9.57 -2.73
N ALA A 26 -2.19 -10.23 -2.60
CA ALA A 26 -2.58 -10.95 -1.39
C ALA A 26 -1.80 -12.27 -1.30
N HIS A 27 -1.69 -12.81 -0.08
CA HIS A 27 -0.93 -14.05 0.19
C HIS A 27 -1.40 -15.27 -0.62
N ASP A 28 -2.63 -15.25 -1.15
CA ASP A 28 -3.25 -16.33 -1.91
C ASP A 28 -2.95 -16.31 -3.43
N GLY A 29 -2.17 -15.33 -3.92
CA GLY A 29 -1.92 -15.18 -5.36
C GLY A 29 -2.65 -14.02 -6.02
N LYS A 30 -3.68 -13.47 -5.37
CA LYS A 30 -4.54 -12.48 -6.02
C LYS A 30 -3.85 -11.12 -6.13
N LYS A 31 -3.72 -10.60 -7.35
CA LYS A 31 -3.34 -9.20 -7.57
C LYS A 31 -4.44 -8.30 -7.00
N LEU A 32 -4.07 -7.42 -6.08
CA LEU A 32 -4.99 -6.47 -5.44
C LEU A 32 -5.00 -5.13 -6.17
N GLY A 33 -3.84 -4.72 -6.66
CA GLY A 33 -3.67 -3.43 -7.31
C GLY A 33 -2.21 -3.13 -7.61
N TYR A 34 -1.96 -1.88 -7.92
CA TYR A 34 -0.62 -1.38 -8.22
C TYR A 34 -0.54 0.12 -7.96
N PHE A 35 0.67 0.63 -7.84
CA PHE A 35 0.93 2.07 -7.82
C PHE A 35 1.68 2.52 -9.06
N SER A 36 1.54 3.79 -9.42
CA SER A 36 2.29 4.42 -10.50
C SER A 36 2.44 5.91 -10.22
N GLY A 37 3.68 6.37 -10.02
CA GLY A 37 3.94 7.70 -9.49
C GLY A 37 3.24 7.88 -8.15
N ASN A 38 2.43 8.93 -8.03
CA ASN A 38 1.67 9.25 -6.82
C ASN A 38 0.27 8.62 -6.78
N TYR A 39 -0.09 7.77 -7.75
CA TYR A 39 -1.43 7.20 -7.85
C TYR A 39 -1.44 5.72 -7.47
N ILE A 40 -2.51 5.30 -6.80
CA ILE A 40 -2.79 3.90 -6.47
C ILE A 40 -4.05 3.46 -7.22
N TYR A 41 -3.95 2.29 -7.82
CA TYR A 41 -4.97 1.68 -8.66
C TYR A 41 -5.37 0.32 -8.10
N GLY A 42 -6.66 0.00 -8.21
CA GLY A 42 -7.14 -1.37 -8.00
C GLY A 42 -6.68 -2.30 -9.11
N TYR A 43 -6.89 -3.61 -8.91
CA TYR A 43 -6.58 -4.63 -9.92
C TYR A 43 -7.35 -4.41 -11.24
N ASP A 44 -8.50 -3.74 -11.19
CA ASP A 44 -9.34 -3.37 -12.34
C ASP A 44 -8.83 -2.13 -13.09
N GLY A 45 -7.72 -1.53 -12.65
CA GLY A 45 -7.12 -0.34 -13.25
C GLY A 45 -7.79 0.98 -12.86
N ARG A 46 -8.79 0.97 -11.97
CA ARG A 46 -9.40 2.20 -11.47
C ARG A 46 -8.52 2.84 -10.42
N LYS A 47 -8.35 4.17 -10.49
CA LYS A 47 -7.67 4.94 -9.46
C LYS A 47 -8.51 4.91 -8.18
N ILE A 48 -7.93 4.40 -7.10
CA ILE A 48 -8.59 4.29 -5.79
C ILE A 48 -8.00 5.25 -4.75
N ALA A 49 -6.75 5.66 -4.91
CA ALA A 49 -6.13 6.64 -4.04
C ALA A 49 -5.01 7.42 -4.75
N TYR A 50 -4.58 8.52 -4.16
CA TYR A 50 -3.46 9.32 -4.66
C TYR A 50 -2.75 10.05 -3.51
N ILE A 51 -1.48 10.38 -3.73
CA ILE A 51 -0.66 11.15 -2.81
C ILE A 51 -0.56 12.58 -3.34
N GLU A 52 -0.80 13.55 -2.46
CA GLU A 52 -0.63 14.97 -2.74
C GLU A 52 -0.04 15.66 -1.51
N GLY A 53 1.14 16.26 -1.68
CA GLY A 53 1.96 16.72 -0.55
C GLY A 53 2.25 15.58 0.43
N ASP A 54 2.13 15.86 1.72
CA ASP A 54 2.40 14.89 2.79
C ASP A 54 1.15 14.06 3.17
N HIS A 55 0.21 13.86 2.24
CA HIS A 55 -1.04 13.16 2.52
C HIS A 55 -1.43 12.17 1.42
N LEU A 56 -2.00 11.06 1.87
CA LEU A 56 -2.74 10.10 1.06
C LEU A 56 -4.23 10.45 1.06
N PHE A 57 -4.82 10.48 -0.14
CA PHE A 57 -6.24 10.69 -0.37
C PHE A 57 -6.87 9.43 -0.97
N SER A 58 -7.81 8.81 -0.26
CA SER A 58 -8.59 7.68 -0.79
C SER A 58 -9.84 8.20 -1.51
N GLY A 59 -9.88 8.01 -2.82
CA GLY A 59 -10.87 8.60 -3.74
C GLY A 59 -12.29 8.06 -3.57
N GLY A 60 -12.49 6.96 -2.83
CA GLY A 60 -13.82 6.39 -2.56
C GLY A 60 -14.48 6.91 -1.28
N SER A 61 -13.70 7.29 -0.27
CA SER A 61 -14.20 7.63 1.08
C SER A 61 -13.92 9.06 1.51
N GLY A 62 -13.11 9.82 0.75
CA GLY A 62 -12.65 11.16 1.14
C GLY A 62 -11.68 11.14 2.32
N VAL A 63 -11.20 9.95 2.71
CA VAL A 63 -10.24 9.79 3.81
C VAL A 63 -8.91 10.38 3.40
N LYS A 64 -8.42 11.30 4.24
CA LYS A 64 -7.12 11.93 4.16
C LYS A 64 -6.24 11.41 5.30
N VAL A 65 -5.11 10.80 4.97
CA VAL A 65 -4.17 10.24 5.95
C VAL A 65 -2.80 10.90 5.78
N PRO A 66 -2.21 11.46 6.85
CA PRO A 66 -0.83 11.93 6.81
C PRO A 66 0.15 10.79 6.48
N LEU A 67 1.14 11.04 5.63
CA LEU A 67 2.13 10.01 5.24
C LEU A 67 3.00 9.57 6.42
N GLU A 68 3.26 10.46 7.39
CA GLU A 68 3.97 10.14 8.63
C GLU A 68 3.28 8.97 9.38
N LYS A 69 1.95 9.02 9.49
CA LYS A 69 1.15 8.01 10.16
C LYS A 69 1.23 6.67 9.45
N ILE A 70 1.26 6.68 8.11
CA ILE A 70 1.43 5.45 7.32
C ILE A 70 2.82 4.85 7.56
N SER A 71 3.84 5.71 7.63
CA SER A 71 5.20 5.29 7.92
C SER A 71 5.37 4.73 9.34
N GLU A 72 4.62 5.22 10.32
CA GLU A 72 4.57 4.65 11.67
C GLU A 72 3.86 3.28 11.70
N LEU A 73 2.91 3.05 10.80
CA LEU A 73 2.16 1.80 10.74
C LEU A 73 2.88 0.70 9.97
N ILE A 74 3.85 1.05 9.12
CA ILE A 74 4.56 0.14 8.22
C ILE A 74 6.06 0.19 8.53
N GLU A 75 6.57 -0.89 9.12
CA GLU A 75 7.98 -1.03 9.45
C GLU A 75 8.74 -1.78 8.33
N GLY A 76 9.93 -1.27 7.98
CA GLY A 76 10.86 -1.95 7.06
C GLY A 76 10.52 -1.81 5.58
N GLY A 77 11.28 -2.53 4.76
CA GLY A 77 11.20 -2.49 3.29
C GLY A 77 11.90 -1.28 2.65
N ILE A 78 12.26 -1.41 1.37
CA ILE A 78 12.83 -0.34 0.54
C ILE A 78 11.81 0.00 -0.55
N LEU A 79 10.59 0.35 -0.13
CA LEU A 79 9.54 0.78 -1.04
C LEU A 79 9.47 2.31 -1.07
N PRO A 80 9.18 2.90 -2.24
CA PRO A 80 8.83 4.32 -2.31
C PRO A 80 7.57 4.58 -1.46
N GLU A 81 7.31 5.83 -1.10
CA GLU A 81 6.12 6.20 -0.33
C GLU A 81 4.82 5.74 -0.98
N ALA A 82 4.73 5.83 -2.32
CA ALA A 82 3.61 5.30 -3.08
C ALA A 82 3.39 3.80 -2.86
N GLY A 83 4.46 3.02 -2.70
CA GLY A 83 4.39 1.60 -2.38
C GLY A 83 3.85 1.37 -0.97
N LYS A 84 4.34 2.11 0.03
CA LYS A 84 3.80 2.05 1.40
C LYS A 84 2.32 2.42 1.45
N CYS A 85 1.93 3.47 0.74
CA CYS A 85 0.53 3.88 0.62
C CYS A 85 -0.33 2.84 -0.10
N ALA A 86 0.19 2.22 -1.16
CA ALA A 86 -0.52 1.14 -1.85
C ALA A 86 -0.77 -0.05 -0.93
N ILE A 87 0.22 -0.43 -0.11
CA ILE A 87 0.05 -1.46 0.92
C ILE A 87 -1.03 -1.04 1.92
N TYR A 88 -0.97 0.18 2.44
CA TYR A 88 -1.97 0.71 3.36
C TYR A 88 -3.39 0.65 2.78
N VAL A 89 -3.57 1.04 1.52
CA VAL A 89 -4.90 1.07 0.87
C VAL A 89 -5.40 -0.34 0.51
N LEU A 90 -4.51 -1.22 0.03
CA LEU A 90 -4.91 -2.51 -0.54
C LEU A 90 -4.94 -3.65 0.48
N LEU A 91 -4.15 -3.55 1.54
CA LEU A 91 -3.96 -4.59 2.57
C LEU A 91 -4.15 -4.06 4.00
N GLY A 92 -4.33 -2.75 4.17
CA GLY A 92 -4.13 -2.03 5.43
C GLY A 92 -5.38 -1.43 6.10
N ASP A 93 -6.58 -1.70 5.60
CA ASP A 93 -7.80 -1.58 6.43
C ASP A 93 -7.92 -2.76 7.42
#